data_AF-A0A957J2W2-F1
#
_entry.id   AF-A0A957J2W2-F1
#
_cell.length_a   1.000
_cell.length_b   1.000
_cell.length_c   1.000
_cell.angle_alpha   90.00
_cell.angle_beta   90.00
_cell.angle_gamma   90.00
#
_symmetry.space_group_name_H-M   'P 1'
#
loop_
_entity.id
_entity.type
_entity.pdbx_description
1 polymer ?
#
loop_
_entity_poly.entity_id
_entity_poly.type
_entity_poly.pdbx_seq_one_letter_code
_entity_poly.pdbx_strand_id
1 'polypeptide(L)'
;YSERLGRSKLSVVHDGTLFLQSMVWTALTYNPVRILGMIGVASVGVAALIILGLIITRLSGVTELGAWGVTAVFTAMVAAVVGVSLFALGVTFNYTVSIFHKQPVRQGLFGKPVFKKPLNHHFGWLGALGIVLGTLVAIVSLALGVSGWPVERLWLYLLVSAMSTLVGVQLLIYWILLRVLEELGQREMLTKKDMGLV
;
A
#
# COMPACT_ATOMS: atom_id res chain seq x y z
N TYR A 1 -18.84 -55.41 -19.75
CA TYR A 1 -18.98 -53.93 -19.74
C TYR A 1 -18.71 -53.44 -18.31
N SER A 2 -17.48 -53.59 -17.81
CA SER A 2 -17.12 -53.28 -16.41
C SER A 2 -15.80 -52.52 -16.26
N GLU A 3 -15.16 -52.13 -17.35
CA GLU A 3 -13.88 -51.41 -17.36
C GLU A 3 -14.04 -49.98 -17.88
N ARG A 4 -14.86 -49.17 -17.20
CA ARG A 4 -14.86 -47.70 -17.37
C ARG A 4 -15.16 -47.00 -16.05
N LEU A 5 -14.43 -47.35 -14.99
CA LEU A 5 -14.35 -46.51 -13.80
C LEU A 5 -13.05 -45.71 -13.89
N GLY A 6 -13.11 -44.63 -14.67
CA GLY A 6 -12.07 -43.61 -14.69
C GLY A 6 -11.98 -42.98 -13.32
N ARG A 7 -10.98 -43.40 -12.53
CA ARG A 7 -10.60 -42.66 -11.32
C ARG A 7 -10.10 -41.30 -11.79
N SER A 8 -10.78 -40.22 -11.38
CA SER A 8 -10.34 -38.86 -11.64
C SER A 8 -8.88 -38.74 -11.19
N LYS A 9 -7.97 -38.60 -12.17
CA LYS A 9 -6.55 -38.34 -11.93
C LYS A 9 -6.30 -36.88 -11.56
N LEU A 10 -7.35 -36.07 -11.48
CA LEU A 10 -7.28 -34.66 -11.13
C LEU A 10 -7.37 -34.52 -9.60
N SER A 11 -6.27 -34.06 -9.02
CA SER A 11 -6.20 -33.67 -7.62
C SER A 11 -6.70 -32.24 -7.54
N VAL A 12 -7.90 -32.03 -7.02
CA VAL A 12 -8.54 -30.70 -6.92
C VAL A 12 -7.61 -29.67 -6.25
N VAL A 13 -6.81 -30.11 -5.26
CA VAL A 13 -5.86 -29.25 -4.57
C VAL A 13 -4.61 -28.96 -5.42
N HIS A 14 -4.03 -29.97 -6.06
CA HIS A 14 -2.83 -29.80 -6.89
C HIS A 14 -3.13 -29.03 -8.18
N ASP A 15 -4.18 -29.44 -8.89
CA ASP A 15 -4.57 -28.80 -10.15
C ASP A 15 -5.18 -27.42 -9.89
N GLY A 16 -5.89 -27.25 -8.77
CA GLY A 16 -6.41 -25.95 -8.34
C GLY A 16 -5.29 -24.96 -7.99
N THR A 17 -4.23 -25.40 -7.32
CA THR A 17 -3.07 -24.52 -6.99
C THR A 17 -2.26 -24.16 -8.24
N LEU A 18 -2.03 -25.11 -9.16
CA LEU A 18 -1.38 -24.84 -10.45
C LEU A 18 -2.19 -23.85 -11.30
N PHE A 19 -3.51 -24.03 -11.38
CA PHE A 19 -4.39 -23.12 -12.08
C PHE A 19 -4.37 -21.71 -11.47
N LEU A 20 -4.49 -21.61 -10.14
CA LEU A 20 -4.46 -20.33 -9.43
C LEU A 20 -3.10 -19.64 -9.60
N GLN A 21 -1.99 -20.38 -9.54
CA GLN A 21 -0.65 -19.86 -9.79
C GLN A 21 -0.53 -19.28 -11.22
N SER A 22 -1.04 -19.98 -12.23
CA SER A 22 -1.01 -19.50 -13.62
C SER A 22 -1.82 -18.21 -13.80
N MET A 23 -2.99 -18.12 -13.15
CA MET A 23 -3.88 -16.97 -13.22
C MET A 23 -3.31 -15.76 -12.47
N VAL A 24 -2.73 -15.98 -11.29
CA VAL A 24 -2.04 -14.95 -10.49
C VAL A 24 -0.81 -14.43 -11.23
N TRP A 25 0.01 -15.30 -11.82
CA TRP A 25 1.19 -14.89 -12.58
C TRP A 25 0.82 -14.08 -13.82
N THR A 26 -0.20 -14.53 -14.55
CA THR A 26 -0.75 -13.79 -15.71
C THR A 26 -1.28 -12.43 -15.26
N ALA A 27 -2.07 -12.38 -14.18
CA ALA A 27 -2.61 -11.13 -13.67
C ALA A 27 -1.52 -10.17 -13.16
N LEU A 28 -0.46 -10.67 -12.50
CA LEU A 28 0.69 -9.86 -12.09
C LEU A 28 1.51 -9.35 -13.27
N THR A 29 1.57 -10.09 -14.37
CA THR A 29 2.29 -9.70 -15.58
C THR A 29 1.56 -8.58 -16.33
N TYR A 30 0.22 -8.59 -16.36
CA TYR A 30 -0.56 -7.63 -17.13
C TYR A 30 -1.16 -6.48 -16.30
N ASN A 31 -1.57 -6.73 -15.06
CA ASN A 31 -2.19 -5.73 -14.16
C ASN A 31 -1.91 -6.05 -12.67
N PRO A 32 -0.65 -5.87 -12.22
CA PRO A 32 -0.23 -6.17 -10.86
C PRO A 32 -0.90 -5.26 -9.83
N VAL A 33 -1.23 -4.01 -10.19
CA VAL A 33 -1.98 -3.06 -9.34
C VAL A 33 -3.27 -3.67 -8.85
N ARG A 34 -4.00 -4.41 -9.70
CA ARG A 34 -5.31 -4.92 -9.31
C ARG A 34 -5.21 -5.86 -8.10
N ILE A 35 -4.31 -6.84 -8.14
CA ILE A 35 -4.17 -7.78 -7.02
C ILE A 35 -3.52 -7.09 -5.82
N LEU A 36 -2.32 -6.55 -6.02
CA LEU A 36 -1.50 -6.02 -4.93
C LEU A 36 -2.11 -4.77 -4.30
N GLY A 37 -2.69 -3.91 -5.14
CA GLY A 37 -3.38 -2.72 -4.69
C GLY A 37 -4.72 -3.02 -4.00
N MET A 38 -5.50 -4.02 -4.43
CA MET A 38 -6.71 -4.41 -3.69
C MET A 38 -6.37 -4.95 -2.31
N ILE A 39 -5.34 -5.79 -2.20
CA ILE A 39 -4.83 -6.26 -0.91
C ILE A 39 -4.36 -5.07 -0.07
N GLY A 40 -3.59 -4.15 -0.68
CA GLY A 40 -3.09 -2.95 -0.01
C GLY A 40 -4.22 -2.07 0.55
N VAL A 41 -5.25 -1.80 -0.25
CA VAL A 41 -6.43 -1.03 0.16
C VAL A 41 -7.22 -1.75 1.25
N ALA A 42 -7.39 -3.07 1.16
CA ALA A 42 -8.04 -3.86 2.20
C ALA A 42 -7.27 -3.76 3.53
N SER A 43 -5.95 -3.89 3.51
CA SER A 43 -5.10 -3.74 4.70
C SER A 43 -5.18 -2.34 5.31
N VAL A 44 -5.15 -1.28 4.48
CA VAL A 44 -5.35 0.10 4.95
C VAL A 44 -6.77 0.29 5.53
N GLY A 45 -7.79 -0.34 4.93
CA GLY A 45 -9.15 -0.32 5.44
C GLY A 45 -9.27 -0.93 6.83
N VAL A 46 -8.61 -2.07 7.08
CA VAL A 46 -8.54 -2.69 8.41
C VAL A 46 -7.87 -1.75 9.42
N ALA A 47 -6.74 -1.14 9.06
CA ALA A 47 -6.08 -0.18 9.92
C ALA A 47 -6.97 1.03 10.25
N ALA A 48 -7.69 1.56 9.25
CA ALA A 48 -8.60 2.68 9.43
C ALA A 48 -9.77 2.34 10.37
N LEU A 49 -10.34 1.14 10.27
CA LEU A 49 -11.40 0.68 11.17
C LEU A 49 -10.90 0.59 12.62
N ILE A 50 -9.68 0.11 12.83
CA ILE A 50 -9.10 0.04 14.18
C ILE A 50 -8.85 1.45 14.74
N ILE A 51 -8.30 2.36 13.93
CA ILE A 51 -8.08 3.75 14.34
C ILE A 51 -9.41 4.44 14.68
N LEU A 52 -10.45 4.24 13.87
CA LEU A 52 -11.79 4.74 14.15
C LEU A 52 -12.34 4.19 15.46
N GLY A 53 -12.21 2.87 15.68
CA GLY A 53 -12.59 2.23 16.94
C GLY A 53 -11.87 2.86 18.14
N LEU A 54 -10.57 3.15 18.01
CA LEU A 54 -9.79 3.82 19.05
C LEU A 54 -10.25 5.26 19.30
N ILE A 55 -10.59 6.01 18.25
CA ILE A 55 -11.12 7.37 18.40
C ILE A 55 -12.47 7.32 19.14
N ILE A 56 -13.35 6.39 18.80
CA ILE A 56 -14.64 6.21 19.44
C ILE A 56 -14.46 5.87 20.93
N THR A 57 -13.59 4.91 21.28
CA THR A 57 -13.38 4.55 22.69
C THR A 57 -12.79 5.70 23.50
N ARG A 58 -11.93 6.52 22.89
CA ARG A 58 -11.39 7.74 23.51
C ARG A 58 -12.46 8.81 23.73
N LEU A 59 -13.36 9.01 22.76
CA LEU A 59 -14.50 9.94 22.90
C LEU A 59 -15.51 9.47 23.96
N SER A 60 -15.63 8.16 24.17
CA SER A 60 -16.44 7.57 25.23
C SER A 60 -15.81 7.67 26.63
N GLY A 61 -14.66 8.35 26.78
CA GLY A 61 -14.02 8.60 28.07
C GLY A 61 -13.12 7.47 28.58
N VAL A 62 -12.90 6.41 27.81
CA VAL A 62 -12.01 5.32 28.20
C VAL A 62 -10.55 5.74 27.96
N THR A 63 -9.83 6.01 29.04
CA THR A 63 -8.44 6.50 28.95
C THR A 63 -7.38 5.41 28.99
N GLU A 64 -7.77 4.18 29.30
CA GLU A 64 -6.85 3.04 29.42
C GLU A 64 -6.90 2.13 28.19
N LEU A 65 -5.72 1.64 27.79
CA LEU A 65 -5.61 0.59 26.76
C LEU A 65 -5.38 -0.74 27.46
N GLY A 66 -6.39 -1.62 27.44
CA GLY A 66 -6.20 -3.02 27.81
C GLY A 66 -5.35 -3.78 26.77
N ALA A 67 -4.99 -5.02 27.08
CA ALA A 67 -4.15 -5.87 26.21
C ALA A 67 -4.67 -5.98 24.76
N TRP A 68 -5.99 -6.14 24.60
CA TRP A 68 -6.63 -6.17 23.28
C TRP A 68 -6.50 -4.85 22.50
N GLY A 69 -6.53 -3.71 23.21
CA GLY A 69 -6.33 -2.40 22.60
C GLY A 69 -4.91 -2.22 22.07
N VAL A 70 -3.91 -2.66 22.84
CA VAL A 70 -2.51 -2.64 22.40
C VAL A 70 -2.31 -3.52 21.16
N THR A 71 -2.79 -4.76 21.18
CA THR A 71 -2.70 -5.67 20.03
C THR A 71 -3.39 -5.11 18.79
N ALA A 72 -4.55 -4.48 18.96
CA ALA A 72 -5.28 -3.84 17.86
C ALA A 72 -4.45 -2.71 17.24
N VAL A 73 -3.88 -1.81 18.05
CA VAL A 73 -3.06 -0.68 17.56
C VAL A 73 -1.81 -1.18 16.81
N PHE A 74 -1.12 -2.19 17.34
CA PHE A 74 0.02 -2.78 16.62
C PHE A 74 -0.40 -3.49 15.33
N THR A 75 -1.56 -4.15 15.31
CA THR A 75 -2.10 -4.76 14.09
C THR A 75 -2.46 -3.70 13.06
N ALA A 76 -3.05 -2.57 13.49
CA ALA A 76 -3.32 -1.41 12.64
C ALA A 76 -2.02 -0.82 12.07
N MET A 77 -0.97 -0.74 12.88
CA MET A 77 0.36 -0.32 12.42
C MET A 77 0.89 -1.19 11.30
N VAL A 78 0.93 -2.50 11.52
CA VAL A 78 1.43 -3.44 10.52
C VAL A 78 0.56 -3.40 9.26
N ALA A 79 -0.76 -3.43 9.41
CA ALA A 79 -1.69 -3.39 8.30
C ALA A 79 -1.58 -2.09 7.48
N ALA A 80 -1.37 -0.94 8.13
CA ALA A 80 -1.17 0.33 7.44
C ALA A 80 0.13 0.34 6.63
N VAL A 81 1.26 -0.04 7.25
CA VAL A 81 2.57 -0.05 6.58
C VAL A 81 2.58 -1.05 5.43
N VAL A 82 2.15 -2.30 5.68
CA VAL A 82 2.07 -3.34 4.65
C VAL A 82 1.10 -2.91 3.54
N GLY A 83 -0.04 -2.33 3.90
CA GLY A 83 -1.04 -1.90 2.94
C GLY A 83 -0.52 -0.82 1.98
N VAL A 84 0.15 0.20 2.52
CA VAL A 84 0.79 1.24 1.72
C VAL A 84 1.93 0.66 0.86
N SER A 85 2.74 -0.26 1.39
CA SER A 85 3.81 -0.93 0.64
C SER A 85 3.28 -1.71 -0.55
N LEU A 86 2.29 -2.57 -0.34
CA LEU A 86 1.71 -3.40 -1.39
C LEU A 86 1.03 -2.54 -2.46
N PHE A 87 0.34 -1.48 -2.04
CA PHE A 87 -0.27 -0.54 -2.97
C PHE A 87 0.77 0.15 -3.85
N ALA A 88 1.80 0.75 -3.25
CA ALA A 88 2.83 1.49 -3.97
C ALA A 88 3.68 0.57 -4.87
N LEU A 89 3.98 -0.64 -4.41
CA LEU A 89 4.65 -1.67 -5.20
C LEU A 89 3.78 -2.12 -6.38
N GLY A 90 2.48 -2.32 -6.17
CA GLY A 90 1.54 -2.60 -7.25
C GLY A 90 1.59 -1.52 -8.34
N VAL A 91 1.47 -0.25 -7.93
CA VAL A 91 1.55 0.92 -8.83
C VAL A 91 2.87 0.94 -9.60
N THR A 92 3.97 0.68 -8.92
CA THR A 92 5.31 0.64 -9.53
C THR A 92 5.40 -0.42 -10.61
N PHE A 93 5.00 -1.66 -10.32
CA PHE A 93 5.02 -2.71 -11.33
C PHE A 93 4.12 -2.41 -12.52
N ASN A 94 2.96 -1.80 -12.30
CA ASN A 94 2.06 -1.43 -13.39
C ASN A 94 2.66 -0.34 -14.30
N TYR A 95 3.42 0.60 -13.73
CA TYR A 95 4.21 1.54 -14.53
C TYR A 95 5.30 0.82 -15.32
N THR A 96 6.09 -0.04 -14.68
CA THR A 96 7.16 -0.81 -15.33
C THR A 96 6.63 -1.66 -16.50
N VAL A 97 5.55 -2.42 -16.28
CA VAL A 97 4.89 -3.23 -17.30
C VAL A 97 4.42 -2.37 -18.47
N SER A 98 3.87 -1.18 -18.20
CA SER A 98 3.39 -0.28 -19.25
C SER A 98 4.51 0.29 -20.12
N ILE A 99 5.69 0.55 -19.53
CA ILE A 99 6.88 1.00 -20.27
C ILE A 99 7.34 -0.11 -21.22
N PHE A 100 7.45 -1.35 -20.72
CA PHE A 100 7.90 -2.49 -21.55
C PHE A 100 6.91 -2.87 -22.65
N HIS A 101 5.61 -2.82 -22.38
CA HIS A 101 4.57 -3.25 -23.33
C HIS A 101 4.07 -2.13 -24.24
N LYS A 102 4.53 -0.88 -24.07
CA LYS A 102 4.16 0.30 -24.90
C LYS A 102 2.65 0.52 -25.06
N GLN A 103 1.85 0.06 -24.10
CA GLN A 103 0.40 0.24 -24.07
C GLN A 103 0.02 1.25 -22.98
N PRO A 104 -0.88 2.22 -23.27
CA PRO A 104 -1.26 3.23 -22.29
C PRO A 104 -1.96 2.57 -21.09
N VAL A 105 -1.52 2.96 -19.88
CA VAL A 105 -2.05 2.51 -18.59
C VAL A 105 -3.54 2.84 -18.48
N ARG A 106 -4.41 1.95 -18.97
CA ARG A 106 -5.88 2.14 -18.90
C ARG A 106 -6.56 1.31 -17.83
N GLN A 107 -5.84 0.43 -17.13
CA GLN A 107 -6.43 -0.41 -16.10
C GLN A 107 -6.05 0.09 -14.70
N GLY A 108 -6.98 0.82 -14.06
CA GLY A 108 -6.87 1.18 -12.64
C GLY A 108 -7.20 0.01 -11.71
N LEU A 109 -7.16 0.25 -10.39
CA LEU A 109 -7.48 -0.74 -9.33
C LEU A 109 -8.77 -1.54 -9.58
N PHE A 110 -9.79 -0.89 -10.18
CA PHE A 110 -11.10 -1.47 -10.49
C PHE A 110 -11.39 -1.53 -12.00
N GLY A 111 -10.36 -1.59 -12.84
CA GLY A 111 -10.50 -1.64 -14.30
C GLY A 111 -10.76 -0.27 -14.96
N LYS A 112 -11.53 0.63 -14.32
CA LYS A 112 -11.62 2.06 -14.69
C LYS A 112 -10.75 2.91 -13.72
N PRO A 113 -10.06 3.96 -14.20
CA PRO A 113 -9.33 4.86 -13.31
C PRO A 113 -10.31 5.59 -12.37
N VAL A 114 -10.25 5.28 -11.07
CA VAL A 114 -11.11 5.90 -10.04
C VAL A 114 -10.79 7.39 -9.86
N PHE A 115 -9.53 7.78 -10.08
CA PHE A 115 -9.10 9.17 -10.03
C PHE A 115 -8.68 9.67 -11.42
N LYS A 116 -9.17 10.86 -11.81
CA LYS A 116 -8.85 11.51 -13.10
C LYS A 116 -7.37 11.91 -13.23
N LYS A 117 -6.66 12.03 -12.11
CA LYS A 117 -5.20 12.20 -12.03
C LYS A 117 -4.64 11.04 -11.20
N PRO A 118 -3.51 10.42 -11.59
CA PRO A 118 -2.91 9.35 -10.79
C PRO A 118 -2.56 9.90 -9.40
N LEU A 119 -3.01 9.19 -8.36
CA LEU A 119 -2.78 9.54 -6.95
C LEU A 119 -1.28 9.72 -6.62
N ASN A 120 -0.42 9.08 -7.41
CA ASN A 120 1.03 9.15 -7.38
C ASN A 120 1.57 10.58 -7.31
N HIS A 121 0.94 11.56 -7.97
CA HIS A 121 1.43 12.95 -7.90
C HIS A 121 1.34 13.54 -6.49
N HIS A 122 0.36 13.07 -5.69
CA HIS A 122 0.16 13.50 -4.32
C HIS A 122 1.03 12.75 -3.32
N PHE A 123 1.68 11.65 -3.71
CA PHE A 123 2.53 10.86 -2.80
C PHE A 123 3.69 11.69 -2.23
N GLY A 124 4.27 12.60 -3.03
CA GLY A 124 5.33 13.48 -2.55
C GLY A 124 4.85 14.43 -1.45
N TRP A 125 3.70 15.07 -1.65
CA TRP A 125 3.12 15.98 -0.65
C TRP A 125 2.63 15.25 0.60
N LEU A 126 1.93 14.12 0.44
CA LEU A 126 1.48 13.30 1.55
C LEU A 126 2.65 12.72 2.35
N GLY A 127 3.71 12.30 1.66
CA GLY A 127 4.94 11.81 2.28
C GLY A 127 5.65 12.88 3.09
N ALA A 128 5.87 14.06 2.50
CA ALA A 128 6.50 15.19 3.17
C ALA A 128 5.70 15.65 4.39
N LEU A 129 4.37 15.75 4.27
CA LEU A 129 3.48 16.07 5.39
C LEU A 129 3.58 15.04 6.52
N GLY A 130 3.60 13.74 6.18
CA GLY A 130 3.75 12.67 7.16
C GLY A 130 5.07 12.74 7.92
N ILE A 131 6.19 13.00 7.22
CA ILE A 131 7.50 13.16 7.85
C ILE A 131 7.50 14.37 8.80
N VAL A 132 6.98 15.51 8.35
CA VAL A 132 6.94 16.74 9.17
C VAL A 132 6.07 16.53 10.40
N LEU A 133 4.85 16.01 10.23
CA LEU A 133 3.93 15.76 11.34
C LEU A 133 4.49 14.72 12.31
N GLY A 134 5.04 13.61 11.80
CA GLY A 134 5.69 12.60 12.63
C GLY A 134 6.84 13.20 13.44
N THR A 135 7.74 13.92 12.79
CA THR A 135 8.89 14.56 13.46
C THR A 135 8.44 15.57 14.51
N LEU A 136 7.43 16.40 14.22
CA LEU A 136 6.87 17.34 15.19
C LEU A 136 6.29 16.62 16.41
N VAL A 137 5.50 15.57 16.20
CA VAL A 137 4.91 14.79 17.30
C VAL A 137 6.01 14.09 18.12
N ALA A 138 7.08 13.58 17.50
CA ALA A 138 8.25 13.03 18.21
C ALA A 138 8.90 14.08 19.11
N ILE A 139 9.20 15.27 18.58
CA ILE A 139 9.87 16.35 19.32
C ILE A 139 9.01 16.80 20.50
N VAL A 140 7.71 17.02 20.28
CA VAL A 140 6.76 17.41 21.34
C VAL A 140 6.67 16.31 22.40
N SER A 141 6.58 15.04 21.99
CA SER A 141 6.52 13.91 22.92
C SER A 141 7.79 13.78 23.76
N LEU A 142 8.96 14.04 23.16
CA LEU A 142 10.25 14.01 23.85
C LEU A 142 10.36 15.17 24.86
N ALA A 143 9.95 16.39 24.47
CA ALA A 143 9.92 17.53 25.39
C ALA A 143 8.98 17.27 26.58
N LEU A 144 7.81 16.69 26.34
CA LEU A 144 6.87 16.31 27.39
C LEU A 144 7.43 15.21 28.30
N GLY A 145 8.11 14.21 27.74
CA GLY A 145 8.78 13.16 28.51
C GLY A 145 9.85 13.71 29.45
N VAL A 146 10.68 14.65 28.97
CA VAL A 146 11.69 15.32 29.81
C VAL A 146 11.04 16.20 30.88
N SER A 147 9.87 16.77 30.62
CA SER A 147 9.10 17.55 31.60
C SER A 147 8.40 16.69 32.68
N GLY A 148 8.61 15.37 32.70
CA GLY A 148 8.09 14.47 33.73
C GLY A 148 6.73 13.84 33.42
N TRP A 149 6.25 13.91 32.17
CA TRP A 149 5.01 13.24 31.80
C TRP A 149 5.14 11.71 31.81
N PRO A 150 4.10 10.98 32.23
CA PRO A 150 4.13 9.52 32.28
C PRO A 150 4.29 8.92 30.89
N VAL A 151 5.27 8.02 30.74
CA VAL A 151 5.60 7.34 29.48
C VAL A 151 4.43 6.55 28.92
N GLU A 152 3.54 6.06 29.78
CA GLU A 152 2.30 5.35 29.44
C GLU A 152 1.31 6.18 28.60
N ARG A 153 1.43 7.51 28.63
CA ARG A 153 0.65 8.39 27.75
C ARG A 153 1.40 8.70 26.46
N LEU A 154 2.72 8.80 26.54
CA LEU A 154 3.60 9.20 25.45
C LEU A 154 3.82 8.10 24.42
N TRP A 155 3.79 6.82 24.80
CA TRP A 155 4.10 5.72 23.88
C TRP A 155 3.19 5.69 22.65
N LEU A 156 1.90 6.00 22.80
CA LEU A 156 0.94 6.01 21.69
C LEU A 156 1.26 7.17 20.73
N TYR A 157 1.58 8.35 21.26
CA TYR A 157 2.01 9.49 20.44
C TYR A 157 3.33 9.22 19.71
N LEU A 158 4.29 8.58 20.40
CA LEU A 158 5.56 8.15 19.79
C LEU A 158 5.35 7.09 18.71
N LEU A 159 4.42 6.16 18.92
CA LEU A 159 4.06 5.15 17.93
C LEU A 159 3.46 5.80 16.67
N VAL A 160 2.48 6.69 16.84
CA VAL A 160 1.85 7.41 15.72
C VAL A 160 2.89 8.25 14.97
N SER A 161 3.77 8.92 15.70
CA SER A 161 4.90 9.66 15.14
C SER A 161 5.82 8.78 14.29
N ALA A 162 6.26 7.64 14.84
CA ALA A 162 7.14 6.71 14.14
C ALA A 162 6.47 6.16 12.88
N MET A 163 5.21 5.76 12.98
CA MET A 163 4.41 5.28 11.84
C MET A 163 4.29 6.35 10.76
N SER A 164 3.91 7.58 11.13
CA SER A 164 3.73 8.69 10.19
C SER A 164 5.03 9.03 9.47
N THR A 165 6.15 9.00 10.19
CA THR A 165 7.49 9.22 9.63
C THR A 165 7.88 8.10 8.67
N LEU A 166 7.74 6.83 9.07
CA LEU A 166 8.10 5.67 8.25
C LEU A 166 7.27 5.61 6.96
N VAL A 167 5.95 5.75 7.08
CA VAL A 167 5.05 5.80 5.92
C VAL A 167 5.36 7.02 5.05
N GLY A 168 5.67 8.16 5.66
CA GLY A 168 6.03 9.38 4.95
C GLY A 168 7.30 9.22 4.11
N VAL A 169 8.36 8.66 4.70
CA VAL A 169 9.61 8.31 3.99
C VAL A 169 9.34 7.33 2.86
N GLN A 170 8.56 6.28 3.13
CA GLN A 170 8.21 5.28 2.15
C GLN A 170 7.47 5.87 0.94
N LEU A 171 6.47 6.73 1.18
CA LEU A 171 5.74 7.43 0.11
C LEU A 171 6.67 8.34 -0.70
N LEU A 172 7.62 9.01 -0.06
CA LEU A 172 8.59 9.88 -0.73
C LEU A 172 9.53 9.07 -1.63
N ILE A 173 10.03 7.92 -1.16
CA ILE A 173 10.84 6.99 -1.96
C ILE A 173 10.06 6.54 -3.21
N TYR A 174 8.82 6.08 -3.03
CA TYR A 174 7.99 5.65 -4.16
C TYR A 174 7.65 6.79 -5.12
N TRP A 175 7.45 8.00 -4.60
CA TRP A 175 7.22 9.18 -5.42
C TRP A 175 8.42 9.48 -6.31
N ILE A 176 9.64 9.47 -5.76
CA ILE A 176 10.87 9.66 -6.55
C ILE A 176 11.00 8.57 -7.61
N LEU A 177 10.81 7.31 -7.21
CA LEU A 177 10.88 6.16 -8.12
C LEU A 177 9.92 6.31 -9.30
N LEU A 178 8.66 6.63 -9.02
CA LEU A 178 7.63 6.79 -10.06
C LEU A 178 7.93 8.01 -10.95
N ARG A 179 8.46 9.10 -10.40
CA ARG A 179 8.88 10.28 -11.17
C ARG A 179 9.96 9.93 -12.18
N VAL A 180 10.97 9.16 -11.76
CA VAL A 180 12.05 8.69 -12.65
C VAL A 180 11.51 7.78 -13.75
N LEU A 181 10.63 6.83 -13.41
CA LEU A 181 10.01 5.94 -14.42
C LEU A 181 9.17 6.71 -15.44
N GLU A 182 8.39 7.70 -14.98
CA GLU A 182 7.57 8.55 -15.85
C GLU A 182 8.43 9.37 -16.82
N GLU A 183 9.55 9.91 -16.35
CA GLU A 183 10.49 10.67 -17.17
C GLU A 183 11.19 9.79 -18.21
N LEU A 184 11.57 8.56 -17.86
CA LEU A 184 12.12 7.59 -18.80
C LEU A 184 11.12 7.22 -19.90
N GLY A 185 9.85 6.98 -19.54
CA GLY A 185 8.79 6.68 -20.50
C GLY A 185 8.47 7.84 -21.45
N GLN A 186 8.48 9.08 -20.97
CA GLN A 186 8.27 10.27 -21.81
C GLN A 186 9.40 10.48 -22.83
N ARG A 187 10.65 10.25 -22.42
CA ARG A 187 11.81 10.40 -23.32
C ARG A 187 11.72 9.47 -24.52
N GLU A 188 11.36 8.19 -24.34
CA GLU A 188 11.20 7.26 -25.46
C GLU A 188 10.10 7.69 -26.45
N MET A 189 8.98 8.20 -25.93
CA MET A 189 7.86 8.71 -26.74
C MET A 189 8.28 9.92 -27.58
N LEU A 190 9.03 10.85 -26.98
CA LEU A 190 9.55 12.04 -27.67
C LEU A 190 10.57 11.64 -28.75
N THR A 191 11.51 10.74 -28.45
CA THR A 191 12.47 10.26 -29.46
C THR A 191 11.78 9.56 -30.63
N LYS A 192 10.72 8.80 -30.38
CA LYS A 192 9.93 8.17 -31.46
C LYS A 192 9.22 9.19 -32.36
N LYS A 193 8.72 10.27 -31.77
CA LYS A 193 8.08 11.36 -32.51
C LYS A 193 9.10 12.13 -33.34
N ASP A 194 10.29 12.39 -32.79
CA ASP A 194 11.38 13.05 -33.50
C ASP A 194 11.95 12.18 -34.64
N MET A 195 11.94 10.85 -34.50
CA MET A 195 12.29 9.90 -35.57
C MET A 195 11.18 9.69 -36.62
N GLY A 196 10.01 10.34 -36.49
CA GLY A 196 8.91 10.25 -37.46
C GLY A 196 8.23 8.88 -37.54
N LEU A 197 8.34 8.05 -36.49
CA LEU A 197 7.76 6.70 -36.45
C LEU A 197 6.30 6.66 -35.94
N VAL A 198 5.68 7.82 -35.70
CA VAL A 198 4.27 8.00 -35.28
C VAL A 198 3.69 9.23 -35.94
#